data_AF-A0A932G4B9-F1
#
_entry.id   AF-A0A932G4B9-F1
#
_cell.length_a   1.000
_cell.length_b   1.000
_cell.length_c   1.000
_cell.angle_alpha   90.00
_cell.angle_beta   90.00
_cell.angle_gamma   90.00
#
_symmetry.space_group_name_H-M   'P 1'
#
loop_
_entity.id
_entity.type
_entity.pdbx_description
1 polymer ?
#
loop_
_entity_poly.entity_id
_entity_poly.type
_entity_poly.pdbx_seq_one_letter_code
_entity_poly.pdbx_strand_id
1 'polypeptide(L)'
;MGRRPASKPTASLQLKPADPFELIRWLARSQSDPRKAVAELVQNSLDAGARHVDVHRRRVRGEVCLVVCDDGEGVLPEMEREPALKYLATHVGHSRKMGLSVAQRAQVVGKYGVGLLGFWCVGHELEIRTRVNGSPLFALKLIEDSDRAEILGLPLDTDSLPTFTEVVVTRVHEAALAPLGGRRLTDYLAAELRGQLIAKSPSLIVHDHVARGTAQKRFEVLPRRFSGEPLRVSPELDVPGFAQLRVDLYLARGAQRPAITVECAGTLVADDIAELAALGLATEPWVGRELTGLVDFASFTVPPGTRRGVVPDRAATAFVEAMQRLEPEVTAELERLDVERRAALDRSVLDQLKRALRGFRRRLPQYDLPHVVDGEAPGDGLEEGAPLSAGSAPRPRVATMELFPAGPLAGLAIAPDPVEIAPGAERRVRAAPVDADGRAVEVESFSWSVDDPRGIGLSIRGEGPRPALALRPDAREGDAATLRVVATSGELTASAAAAVAVVPPPDEAGSLGIPEPHLVSDADGLWRSRMLGDRWEVNDAHEDYRALRADARARVRYLLSLLAREIVLRSRSRPEEADALDAVVEILAHAERNLRGG
;
A
#
# COMPACT_ATOMS: atom_id res chain seq x y z
N MET A 1 19.44 16.73 -53.24
CA MET A 1 17.96 16.70 -53.35
C MET A 1 17.44 18.11 -53.12
N GLY A 2 16.85 18.74 -54.14
CA GLY A 2 16.36 20.13 -54.05
C GLY A 2 15.07 20.22 -53.21
N ARG A 3 15.02 21.20 -52.29
CA ARG A 3 13.82 21.54 -51.52
C ARG A 3 12.72 21.99 -52.48
N ARG A 4 11.60 21.26 -52.53
CA ARG A 4 10.38 21.72 -53.21
C ARG A 4 9.91 23.02 -52.54
N PRO A 5 9.63 24.09 -53.29
CA PRO A 5 9.07 25.31 -52.73
C PRO A 5 7.67 25.01 -52.17
N ALA A 6 7.40 25.46 -50.94
CA ALA A 6 6.10 25.31 -50.32
C ALA A 6 5.04 26.10 -51.10
N SER A 7 3.97 25.42 -51.51
CA SER A 7 2.84 26.04 -52.23
C SER A 7 2.12 27.04 -51.32
N LYS A 8 2.02 28.31 -51.76
CA LYS A 8 1.20 29.32 -51.07
C LYS A 8 -0.28 29.09 -51.41
N PRO A 9 -1.18 29.00 -50.41
CA PRO A 9 -2.61 28.86 -50.67
C PRO A 9 -3.16 30.12 -51.35
N THR A 10 -3.86 29.94 -52.46
CA THR A 10 -4.41 31.03 -53.29
C THR A 10 -5.74 31.56 -52.76
N ALA A 11 -6.47 30.74 -52.02
CA ALA A 11 -7.70 31.10 -51.32
C ALA A 11 -7.93 30.16 -50.13
N SER A 12 -8.59 30.67 -49.09
CA SER A 12 -9.13 29.89 -47.99
C SER A 12 -10.65 29.86 -48.12
N LEU A 13 -11.23 28.67 -48.12
CA LEU A 13 -12.68 28.45 -48.23
C LEU A 13 -13.17 27.72 -46.99
N GLN A 14 -14.37 28.07 -46.50
CA GLN A 14 -15.03 27.30 -45.46
C GLN A 14 -15.82 26.16 -46.11
N LEU A 15 -15.50 24.93 -45.72
CA LEU A 15 -16.29 23.76 -46.09
C LEU A 15 -17.65 23.83 -45.39
N LYS A 16 -18.71 23.50 -46.12
CA LYS A 16 -20.07 23.38 -45.59
C LYS A 16 -20.69 22.07 -46.10
N PRO A 17 -21.39 21.30 -45.26
CA PRO A 17 -22.13 20.14 -45.72
C PRO A 17 -23.25 20.56 -46.67
N ALA A 18 -23.53 19.74 -47.69
CA ALA A 18 -24.64 19.98 -48.60
C ALA A 18 -26.00 19.77 -47.92
N ASP A 19 -26.08 18.75 -47.05
CA ASP A 19 -27.21 18.49 -46.17
C ASP A 19 -26.68 18.25 -44.73
N PRO A 20 -26.97 19.16 -43.78
CA PRO A 20 -26.59 18.99 -42.38
C PRO A 20 -27.19 17.74 -41.73
N PHE A 21 -28.36 17.29 -42.17
CA PHE A 21 -29.01 16.11 -41.60
C PHE A 21 -28.37 14.81 -42.09
N GLU A 22 -27.88 14.77 -43.34
CA GLU A 22 -27.03 13.66 -43.79
C GLU A 22 -25.80 13.53 -42.89
N LEU A 23 -25.14 14.64 -42.53
CA LEU A 23 -24.00 14.58 -41.62
C LEU A 23 -24.39 13.97 -40.25
N ILE A 24 -25.54 14.34 -39.69
CA ILE A 24 -26.09 13.74 -38.47
C ILE A 24 -26.32 12.24 -38.64
N ARG A 25 -26.92 11.82 -39.76
CA ARG A 25 -27.15 10.41 -40.10
C ARG A 25 -25.85 9.62 -40.18
N TRP A 26 -24.82 10.15 -40.83
CA TRP A 26 -23.50 9.53 -40.92
C TRP A 26 -22.84 9.41 -39.54
N LEU A 27 -22.92 10.46 -38.70
CA LEU A 27 -22.41 10.43 -37.33
C LEU A 27 -23.12 9.40 -36.47
N ALA A 28 -24.46 9.36 -36.51
CA ALA A 28 -25.25 8.42 -35.73
C ALA A 28 -24.97 6.96 -36.13
N ARG A 29 -24.91 6.67 -37.44
CA ARG A 29 -24.62 5.32 -37.96
C ARG A 29 -23.19 4.85 -37.72
N SER A 30 -22.25 5.76 -37.45
CA SER A 30 -20.89 5.40 -37.06
C SER A 30 -20.80 4.82 -35.64
N GLN A 31 -21.84 4.99 -34.82
CA GLN A 31 -21.94 4.39 -33.50
C GLN A 31 -22.43 2.94 -33.63
N SER A 32 -21.60 1.97 -33.25
CA SER A 32 -21.91 0.55 -33.43
C SER A 32 -22.22 -0.21 -32.14
N ASP A 33 -21.80 0.27 -30.97
CA ASP A 33 -22.01 -0.44 -29.70
C ASP A 33 -23.13 0.19 -28.85
N PRO A 34 -24.28 -0.49 -28.69
CA PRO A 34 -25.36 -0.01 -27.85
C PRO A 34 -24.98 0.13 -26.39
N ARG A 35 -24.03 -0.67 -25.87
CA ARG A 35 -23.59 -0.58 -24.46
C ARG A 35 -22.88 0.73 -24.19
N LYS A 36 -22.10 1.22 -25.16
CA LYS A 36 -21.44 2.52 -25.10
C LYS A 36 -22.45 3.65 -25.04
N ALA A 37 -23.50 3.61 -25.86
CA ALA A 37 -24.57 4.60 -25.81
C ALA A 37 -25.23 4.64 -24.42
N VAL A 38 -25.49 3.48 -23.80
CA VAL A 38 -25.99 3.43 -22.41
C VAL A 38 -24.98 3.98 -21.41
N ALA A 39 -23.69 3.65 -21.56
CA ALA A 39 -22.65 4.17 -20.68
C ALA A 39 -22.53 5.70 -20.77
N GLU A 40 -22.67 6.29 -21.96
CA GLU A 40 -22.72 7.74 -22.14
C GLU A 40 -23.94 8.38 -21.45
N LEU A 41 -25.11 7.72 -21.49
CA LEU A 41 -26.29 8.19 -20.75
C LEU A 41 -26.06 8.16 -19.24
N VAL A 42 -25.56 7.03 -18.70
CA VAL A 42 -25.25 6.90 -17.28
C VAL A 42 -24.18 7.90 -16.86
N GLN A 43 -23.16 8.10 -17.68
CA GLN A 43 -22.14 9.11 -17.43
C GLN A 43 -22.72 10.52 -17.38
N ASN A 44 -23.65 10.87 -18.26
CA ASN A 44 -24.33 12.17 -18.19
C ASN A 44 -25.09 12.33 -16.87
N SER A 45 -25.76 11.28 -16.38
CA SER A 45 -26.38 11.27 -15.06
C SER A 45 -25.37 11.52 -13.94
N LEU A 46 -24.23 10.81 -13.96
CA LEU A 46 -23.16 11.00 -12.97
C LEU A 46 -22.56 12.41 -13.03
N ASP A 47 -22.36 12.97 -14.22
CA ASP A 47 -21.87 14.34 -14.43
C ASP A 47 -22.86 15.40 -13.92
N ALA A 48 -24.16 15.11 -13.97
CA ALA A 48 -25.21 15.93 -13.36
C ALA A 48 -25.31 15.74 -11.83
N GLY A 49 -24.33 15.08 -11.19
CA GLY A 49 -24.30 14.91 -9.74
C GLY A 49 -25.23 13.84 -9.19
N ALA A 50 -25.77 12.95 -10.03
CA ALA A 50 -26.63 11.87 -9.57
C ALA A 50 -25.91 10.95 -8.57
N ARG A 51 -26.62 10.59 -7.49
CA ARG A 51 -26.18 9.62 -6.49
C ARG A 51 -26.82 8.25 -6.70
N HIS A 52 -27.98 8.22 -7.33
CA HIS A 52 -28.72 7.01 -7.68
C HIS A 52 -28.99 7.02 -9.17
N VAL A 53 -28.55 5.96 -9.84
CA VAL A 53 -28.83 5.74 -11.26
C VAL A 53 -29.37 4.33 -11.44
N ASP A 54 -30.56 4.22 -12.01
CA ASP A 54 -31.19 2.93 -12.31
C ASP A 54 -31.31 2.76 -13.83
N VAL A 55 -30.85 1.61 -14.32
CA VAL A 55 -30.97 1.23 -15.73
C VAL A 55 -31.95 0.07 -15.84
N HIS A 56 -33.13 0.31 -16.38
CA HIS A 56 -34.16 -0.71 -16.56
C HIS A 56 -34.24 -1.17 -18.01
N ARG A 57 -34.17 -2.49 -18.22
CA ARG A 57 -34.62 -3.13 -19.45
C ARG A 57 -35.96 -3.80 -19.18
N ARG A 58 -37.04 -3.29 -19.77
CA ARG A 58 -38.42 -3.77 -19.50
C ARG A 58 -39.25 -3.82 -20.78
N ARG A 59 -40.45 -4.41 -20.71
CA ARG A 59 -41.41 -4.37 -21.80
C ARG A 59 -42.46 -3.29 -21.55
N VAL A 60 -42.69 -2.43 -22.53
CA VAL A 60 -43.78 -1.44 -22.53
C VAL A 60 -44.60 -1.68 -23.78
N ARG A 61 -45.92 -1.90 -23.61
CA ARG A 61 -46.85 -2.23 -24.71
C ARG A 61 -46.36 -3.39 -25.61
N GLY A 62 -45.70 -4.39 -25.01
CA GLY A 62 -45.21 -5.59 -25.68
C GLY A 62 -43.77 -5.48 -26.24
N GLU A 63 -43.26 -4.27 -26.42
CA GLU A 63 -41.93 -4.00 -26.99
C GLU A 63 -40.88 -3.80 -25.89
N VAL A 64 -39.63 -4.17 -26.17
CA VAL A 64 -38.53 -3.93 -25.22
C VAL A 64 -38.14 -2.46 -25.26
N CYS A 65 -38.04 -1.85 -24.09
CA CYS A 65 -37.45 -0.53 -23.89
C CYS A 65 -36.31 -0.59 -22.89
N LEU A 66 -35.41 0.37 -23.03
CA LEU A 66 -34.37 0.69 -22.07
C LEU A 66 -34.74 2.02 -21.40
N VAL A 67 -34.58 2.11 -20.09
CA VAL A 67 -34.83 3.32 -19.32
C VAL A 67 -33.62 3.58 -18.44
N VAL A 68 -33.08 4.79 -18.46
CA VAL A 68 -32.06 5.26 -17.51
C VAL A 68 -32.71 6.35 -16.67
N CYS A 69 -32.82 6.14 -15.36
CA CYS A 69 -33.37 7.09 -14.40
C CYS A 69 -32.26 7.59 -13.49
N ASP A 70 -32.25 8.89 -13.19
CA ASP A 70 -31.32 9.47 -12.22
C ASP A 70 -31.93 10.56 -11.35
N ASP A 71 -31.33 10.73 -10.17
CA ASP A 71 -31.64 11.78 -9.19
C ASP A 71 -30.72 13.00 -9.29
N GLY A 72 -30.09 13.22 -10.45
CA GLY A 72 -29.17 14.33 -10.69
C GLY A 72 -29.87 15.69 -10.77
N GLU A 73 -29.12 16.72 -11.13
CA GLU A 73 -29.60 18.11 -11.19
C GLU A 73 -30.58 18.40 -12.35
N GLY A 74 -30.78 17.43 -13.26
CA GLY A 74 -31.62 17.59 -14.44
C GLY A 74 -30.86 18.13 -15.67
N VAL A 75 -31.54 18.18 -16.82
CA VAL A 75 -30.93 18.65 -18.08
C VAL A 75 -30.82 20.17 -18.08
N LEU A 76 -29.61 20.73 -18.14
CA LEU A 76 -29.34 22.18 -18.15
C LEU A 76 -30.15 22.90 -17.05
N PRO A 77 -29.82 22.66 -15.76
CA PRO A 77 -30.62 23.14 -14.62
C PRO A 77 -30.79 24.66 -14.59
N GLU A 78 -29.86 25.40 -15.18
CA GLU A 78 -29.85 26.86 -15.25
C GLU A 78 -30.82 27.47 -16.28
N MET A 79 -31.51 26.63 -17.07
CA MET A 79 -32.47 27.06 -18.09
C MET A 79 -33.89 26.58 -17.76
N GLU A 80 -34.90 27.28 -18.29
CA GLU A 80 -36.27 26.77 -18.29
C GLU A 80 -36.37 25.48 -19.13
N ARG A 81 -37.27 24.56 -18.74
CA ARG A 81 -37.29 23.17 -19.26
C ARG A 81 -37.45 23.09 -20.77
N GLU A 82 -38.43 23.78 -21.35
CA GLU A 82 -38.66 23.75 -22.80
C GLU A 82 -37.48 24.36 -23.59
N PRO A 83 -36.96 25.57 -23.25
CA PRO A 83 -35.74 26.10 -23.86
C PRO A 83 -34.51 25.20 -23.72
N ALA A 84 -34.33 24.54 -22.57
CA ALA A 84 -33.24 23.60 -22.33
C ALA A 84 -33.28 22.41 -23.30
N LEU A 85 -34.46 21.80 -23.43
CA LEU A 85 -34.68 20.67 -24.33
C LEU A 85 -34.54 21.07 -25.81
N LYS A 86 -35.02 22.27 -26.17
CA LYS A 86 -34.82 22.84 -27.51
C LYS A 86 -33.34 23.06 -27.81
N TYR A 87 -32.59 23.58 -26.83
CA TYR A 87 -31.15 23.77 -26.97
C TYR A 87 -30.45 22.41 -27.20
N LEU A 88 -30.77 21.41 -26.38
CA LEU A 88 -30.21 20.05 -26.50
C LEU A 88 -30.43 19.45 -27.90
N ALA A 89 -31.65 19.60 -28.45
CA ALA A 89 -31.99 19.06 -29.77
C ALA A 89 -31.32 19.80 -30.95
N THR A 90 -31.03 21.09 -30.79
CA THR A 90 -30.50 21.94 -31.88
C THR A 90 -28.98 22.09 -31.86
N HIS A 91 -28.33 21.70 -30.76
CA HIS A 91 -26.88 21.80 -30.55
C HIS A 91 -26.20 20.43 -30.52
N VAL A 92 -26.74 19.47 -31.28
CA VAL A 92 -26.10 18.16 -31.48
C VAL A 92 -24.72 18.36 -32.11
N GLY A 93 -23.69 17.78 -31.51
CA GLY A 93 -22.29 18.00 -31.92
C GLY A 93 -21.63 19.24 -31.30
N HIS A 94 -22.36 20.07 -30.56
CA HIS A 94 -21.84 21.23 -29.84
C HIS A 94 -21.81 20.96 -28.33
N SER A 95 -20.64 20.60 -27.79
CA SER A 95 -20.45 20.51 -26.35
C SER A 95 -20.25 21.90 -25.75
N ARG A 96 -21.09 22.33 -24.79
CA ARG A 96 -20.88 23.54 -23.95
C ARG A 96 -19.52 23.54 -23.23
N LYS A 97 -18.87 22.37 -23.15
CA LYS A 97 -17.59 22.13 -22.48
C LYS A 97 -16.36 22.56 -23.31
N MET A 98 -16.56 23.13 -24.50
CA MET A 98 -15.48 23.64 -25.38
C MET A 98 -14.74 24.87 -24.83
N GLY A 99 -15.35 25.59 -23.87
CA GLY A 99 -14.76 26.77 -23.21
C GLY A 99 -13.82 26.47 -22.03
N LEU A 100 -13.57 25.20 -21.70
CA LEU A 100 -12.75 24.80 -20.56
C LEU A 100 -11.25 24.79 -20.89
N SER A 101 -10.42 25.16 -19.92
CA SER A 101 -8.94 25.10 -20.00
C SER A 101 -8.43 23.67 -20.15
N VAL A 102 -7.19 23.48 -20.61
CA VAL A 102 -6.57 22.15 -20.85
C VAL A 102 -6.64 21.25 -19.60
N ALA A 103 -6.49 21.82 -18.39
CA ALA A 103 -6.60 21.08 -17.13
C ALA A 103 -8.05 20.68 -16.79
N GLN A 104 -9.04 21.50 -17.13
CA GLN A 104 -10.46 21.20 -16.91
C GLN A 104 -11.03 20.23 -17.96
N ARG A 105 -10.43 20.15 -19.16
CA ARG A 105 -10.76 19.15 -20.19
C ARG A 105 -10.33 17.73 -19.80
N ALA A 106 -9.35 17.58 -18.92
CA ALA A 106 -8.90 16.28 -18.41
C ALA A 106 -9.89 15.64 -17.43
N GLN A 107 -10.77 16.43 -16.80
CA GLN A 107 -11.77 15.93 -15.86
C GLN A 107 -13.14 15.67 -16.48
N VAL A 108 -13.35 16.01 -17.76
CA VAL A 108 -14.67 15.88 -18.37
C VAL A 108 -14.62 15.06 -19.65
N VAL A 109 -15.02 13.80 -19.49
CA VAL A 109 -15.21 12.86 -20.59
C VAL A 109 -16.54 13.19 -21.31
N GLY A 110 -16.51 13.24 -22.64
CA GLY A 110 -17.64 13.70 -23.48
C GLY A 110 -17.23 14.76 -24.51
N LYS A 111 -16.23 14.45 -25.35
CA LYS A 111 -15.50 15.42 -26.20
C LYS A 111 -16.24 15.92 -27.46
N TYR A 112 -17.36 15.33 -27.86
CA TYR A 112 -17.92 15.57 -29.21
C TYR A 112 -19.39 16.01 -29.26
N GLY A 113 -20.11 16.08 -28.13
CA GLY A 113 -21.52 16.53 -28.12
C GLY A 113 -22.50 15.68 -28.95
N VAL A 114 -22.09 14.48 -29.40
CA VAL A 114 -22.90 13.55 -30.21
C VAL A 114 -23.57 12.45 -29.39
N GLY A 115 -23.35 12.39 -28.07
CA GLY A 115 -23.89 11.31 -27.24
C GLY A 115 -25.42 11.20 -27.26
N LEU A 116 -26.11 12.30 -27.58
CA LEU A 116 -27.55 12.28 -27.83
C LEU A 116 -27.93 11.35 -28.99
N LEU A 117 -27.13 11.26 -30.05
CA LEU A 117 -27.40 10.43 -31.23
C LEU A 117 -27.06 8.94 -31.01
N GLY A 118 -26.37 8.61 -29.92
CA GLY A 118 -26.02 7.22 -29.60
C GLY A 118 -27.23 6.29 -29.53
N PHE A 119 -28.44 6.82 -29.28
CA PHE A 119 -29.65 6.00 -29.23
C PHE A 119 -29.96 5.26 -30.53
N TRP A 120 -29.49 5.72 -31.70
CA TRP A 120 -29.75 5.07 -33.00
C TRP A 120 -29.15 3.67 -33.10
N CYS A 121 -28.15 3.33 -32.27
CA CYS A 121 -27.65 1.95 -32.19
C CYS A 121 -28.41 1.11 -31.13
N VAL A 122 -29.30 1.73 -30.35
CA VAL A 122 -30.08 1.10 -29.27
C VAL A 122 -31.52 0.84 -29.71
N GLY A 123 -32.24 1.83 -30.22
CA GLY A 123 -33.65 1.70 -30.61
C GLY A 123 -34.18 2.88 -31.42
N HIS A 124 -35.45 2.78 -31.86
CA HIS A 124 -36.03 3.70 -32.84
C HIS A 124 -36.50 5.06 -32.28
N GLU A 125 -36.83 5.14 -30.98
CA GLU A 125 -37.31 6.39 -30.37
C GLU A 125 -36.60 6.64 -29.04
N LEU A 126 -36.17 7.89 -28.84
CA LEU A 126 -35.61 8.39 -27.61
C LEU A 126 -36.54 9.45 -27.02
N GLU A 127 -36.83 9.33 -25.74
CA GLU A 127 -37.56 10.33 -24.96
C GLU A 127 -36.72 10.73 -23.74
N ILE A 128 -36.37 12.02 -23.63
CA ILE A 128 -35.67 12.57 -22.47
C ILE A 128 -36.66 13.37 -21.67
N ARG A 129 -37.08 12.83 -20.54
CA ARG A 129 -37.98 13.47 -19.58
C ARG A 129 -37.15 14.12 -18.50
N THR A 130 -37.44 15.37 -18.19
CA THR A 130 -36.68 16.09 -17.16
C THR A 130 -37.55 17.04 -16.38
N ARG A 131 -37.27 17.10 -15.09
CA ARG A 131 -37.87 18.03 -14.15
C ARG A 131 -36.77 18.64 -13.30
N VAL A 132 -36.84 19.94 -13.05
CA VAL A 132 -35.88 20.65 -12.20
C VAL A 132 -36.61 21.54 -11.21
N ASN A 133 -36.28 21.39 -9.94
CA ASN A 133 -36.78 22.22 -8.84
C ASN A 133 -38.32 22.41 -8.85
N GLY A 134 -39.05 21.31 -9.07
CA GLY A 134 -40.50 21.31 -9.03
C GLY A 134 -41.20 21.85 -10.28
N SER A 135 -40.46 22.26 -11.32
CA SER A 135 -41.00 22.70 -12.61
C SER A 135 -41.97 21.68 -13.26
N PRO A 136 -42.79 22.08 -14.25
CA PRO A 136 -43.56 21.14 -15.04
C PRO A 136 -42.65 20.11 -15.72
N LEU A 137 -43.17 18.89 -15.89
CA LEU A 137 -42.44 17.83 -16.57
C LEU A 137 -42.54 18.01 -18.08
N PHE A 138 -41.38 18.07 -18.74
CA PHE A 138 -41.30 18.09 -20.19
C PHE A 138 -40.50 16.89 -20.69
N ALA A 139 -40.79 16.49 -21.93
CA ALA A 139 -40.08 15.46 -22.65
C ALA A 139 -39.59 15.97 -24.00
N LEU A 140 -38.32 15.70 -24.33
CA LEU A 140 -37.82 15.80 -25.70
C LEU A 140 -37.95 14.42 -26.37
N LYS A 141 -38.68 14.35 -27.47
CA LYS A 141 -38.83 13.16 -28.29
C LYS A 141 -38.01 13.28 -29.57
N LEU A 142 -37.16 12.28 -29.81
CA LEU A 142 -36.37 12.10 -31.03
C LEU A 142 -36.71 10.75 -31.66
N ILE A 143 -36.75 10.72 -32.99
CA ILE A 143 -37.03 9.52 -33.79
C ILE A 143 -35.81 9.25 -34.66
N GLU A 144 -35.41 7.99 -34.75
CA GLU A 144 -34.36 7.54 -35.66
C GLU A 144 -34.68 7.98 -37.10
N ASP A 145 -33.67 8.46 -37.80
CA ASP A 145 -33.77 8.90 -39.21
C ASP A 145 -34.76 10.06 -39.48
N SER A 146 -35.14 10.81 -38.44
CA SER A 146 -35.98 12.00 -38.53
C SER A 146 -35.19 13.29 -38.27
N ASP A 147 -35.39 14.31 -39.11
CA ASP A 147 -34.84 15.67 -38.92
C ASP A 147 -35.70 16.52 -37.97
N ARG A 148 -36.80 15.96 -37.46
CA ARG A 148 -37.72 16.60 -36.52
C ARG A 148 -37.58 16.06 -35.10
N ALA A 149 -37.68 16.98 -34.16
CA ALA A 149 -37.76 16.74 -32.73
C ALA A 149 -39.06 17.35 -32.18
N GLU A 150 -39.66 16.72 -31.17
CA GLU A 150 -40.87 17.21 -30.51
C GLU A 150 -40.61 17.46 -29.03
N ILE A 151 -41.19 18.52 -28.47
CA ILE A 151 -41.20 18.77 -27.03
C ILE A 151 -42.63 18.62 -26.53
N LEU A 152 -42.82 17.76 -25.54
CA LEU A 152 -44.12 17.40 -24.99
C LEU A 152 -44.20 17.81 -23.53
N GLY A 153 -45.30 18.45 -23.14
CA GLY A 153 -45.66 18.61 -21.72
C GLY A 153 -46.30 17.31 -21.23
N LEU A 154 -45.78 16.75 -20.15
CA LEU A 154 -46.26 15.49 -19.58
C LEU A 154 -47.04 15.72 -18.27
N PRO A 155 -48.05 14.89 -17.97
CA PRO A 155 -48.67 14.89 -16.65
C PRO A 155 -47.63 14.45 -15.60
N LEU A 156 -47.76 15.01 -14.40
CA LEU A 156 -46.87 14.72 -13.28
C LEU A 156 -47.59 13.81 -12.27
N ASP A 157 -46.94 12.71 -11.89
CA ASP A 157 -47.41 11.89 -10.77
C ASP A 157 -47.15 12.59 -9.44
N THR A 158 -48.04 12.39 -8.46
CA THR A 158 -47.99 13.09 -7.16
C THR A 158 -46.71 12.82 -6.38
N ASP A 159 -46.12 11.63 -6.54
CA ASP A 159 -44.90 11.19 -5.85
C ASP A 159 -43.60 11.49 -6.63
N SER A 160 -43.69 12.25 -7.73
CA SER A 160 -42.52 12.55 -8.57
C SER A 160 -41.52 13.43 -7.82
N LEU A 161 -40.24 13.07 -7.88
CA LEU A 161 -39.15 13.87 -7.33
C LEU A 161 -39.18 15.30 -7.88
N PRO A 162 -38.78 16.31 -7.08
CA PRO A 162 -38.73 17.70 -7.54
C PRO A 162 -37.70 17.91 -8.66
N THR A 163 -36.64 17.10 -8.69
CA THR A 163 -35.63 17.10 -9.76
C THR A 163 -35.30 15.66 -10.14
N PHE A 164 -35.34 15.35 -11.43
CA PHE A 164 -34.88 14.07 -11.98
C PHE A 164 -34.71 14.16 -13.51
N THR A 165 -33.98 13.19 -14.07
CA THR A 165 -33.97 12.89 -15.50
C THR A 165 -34.33 11.43 -15.73
N GLU A 166 -35.20 11.17 -16.70
CA GLU A 166 -35.49 9.83 -17.21
C GLU A 166 -35.26 9.81 -18.73
N VAL A 167 -34.38 8.92 -19.19
CA VAL A 167 -34.11 8.70 -20.60
C VAL A 167 -34.70 7.36 -21.01
N VAL A 168 -35.67 7.38 -21.93
CA VAL A 168 -36.39 6.20 -22.40
C VAL A 168 -36.04 5.94 -23.87
N VAL A 169 -35.45 4.79 -24.17
CA VAL A 169 -35.29 4.30 -25.54
C VAL A 169 -36.28 3.18 -25.79
N THR A 170 -37.25 3.39 -26.69
CA THR A 170 -38.25 2.39 -27.04
C THR A 170 -37.96 1.72 -28.38
N ARG A 171 -38.63 0.60 -28.65
CA ARG A 171 -38.41 -0.22 -29.84
C ARG A 171 -36.93 -0.57 -30.01
N VAL A 172 -36.34 -1.15 -28.96
CA VAL A 172 -34.92 -1.55 -28.94
C VAL A 172 -34.65 -2.51 -30.09
N HIS A 173 -33.62 -2.22 -30.90
CA HIS A 173 -33.26 -3.02 -32.06
C HIS A 173 -32.84 -4.44 -31.65
N GLU A 174 -33.10 -5.41 -32.52
CA GLU A 174 -32.79 -6.82 -32.27
C GLU A 174 -31.30 -7.04 -31.97
N ALA A 175 -30.41 -6.37 -32.71
CA ALA A 175 -28.96 -6.42 -32.50
C ALA A 175 -28.52 -5.91 -31.12
N ALA A 176 -29.29 -4.99 -30.52
CA ALA A 176 -29.00 -4.42 -29.20
C ALA A 176 -29.54 -5.26 -28.04
N LEU A 177 -30.49 -6.18 -28.27
CA LEU A 177 -31.13 -6.96 -27.20
C LEU A 177 -30.15 -7.83 -26.41
N ALA A 178 -29.20 -8.49 -27.08
CA ALA A 178 -28.27 -9.40 -26.43
C ALA A 178 -27.11 -8.66 -25.70
N PRO A 179 -26.48 -7.62 -26.28
CA PRO A 179 -25.48 -6.81 -25.57
C PRO A 179 -26.04 -6.10 -24.32
N LEU A 180 -27.29 -5.66 -24.37
CA LEU A 180 -27.97 -4.96 -23.27
C LEU A 180 -28.61 -5.91 -22.22
N GLY A 181 -28.34 -7.22 -22.29
CA GLY A 181 -28.78 -8.15 -21.26
C GLY A 181 -28.12 -7.86 -19.91
N GLY A 182 -28.84 -8.02 -18.81
CA GLY A 182 -28.48 -7.52 -17.48
C GLY A 182 -27.01 -7.72 -17.11
N ARG A 183 -26.54 -8.98 -17.06
CA ARG A 183 -25.14 -9.30 -16.71
C ARG A 183 -24.11 -8.67 -17.66
N ARG A 184 -24.33 -8.75 -18.97
CA ARG A 184 -23.39 -8.21 -19.97
C ARG A 184 -23.29 -6.69 -19.91
N LEU A 185 -24.43 -6.03 -19.70
CA LEU A 185 -24.47 -4.58 -19.53
C LEU A 185 -23.79 -4.17 -18.22
N THR A 186 -24.07 -4.88 -17.13
CA THR A 186 -23.38 -4.65 -15.83
C THR A 186 -21.87 -4.79 -15.95
N ASP A 187 -21.38 -5.87 -16.55
CA ASP A 187 -19.94 -6.10 -16.72
C ASP A 187 -19.28 -4.99 -17.56
N TYR A 188 -19.96 -4.55 -18.63
CA TYR A 188 -19.51 -3.43 -19.46
C TYR A 188 -19.47 -2.11 -18.67
N LEU A 189 -20.56 -1.76 -17.96
CA LEU A 189 -20.62 -0.51 -17.18
C LEU A 189 -19.60 -0.51 -16.04
N ALA A 190 -19.34 -1.66 -15.41
CA ALA A 190 -18.35 -1.82 -14.35
C ALA A 190 -16.91 -1.55 -14.81
N ALA A 191 -16.60 -1.86 -16.07
CA ALA A 191 -15.32 -1.56 -16.71
C ALA A 191 -15.28 -0.12 -17.26
N GLU A 192 -16.30 0.25 -18.04
CA GLU A 192 -16.33 1.52 -18.76
C GLU A 192 -16.41 2.71 -17.80
N LEU A 193 -17.28 2.65 -16.79
CA LEU A 193 -17.50 3.76 -15.85
C LEU A 193 -16.65 3.66 -14.58
N ARG A 194 -15.68 2.74 -14.53
CA ARG A 194 -14.90 2.43 -13.34
C ARG A 194 -14.35 3.66 -12.61
N GLY A 195 -13.70 4.57 -13.34
CA GLY A 195 -13.11 5.78 -12.75
C GLY A 195 -14.15 6.66 -12.06
N GLN A 196 -15.33 6.81 -12.68
CA GLN A 196 -16.43 7.58 -12.10
C GLN A 196 -17.09 6.85 -10.92
N LEU A 197 -17.22 5.52 -11.01
CA LEU A 197 -17.76 4.70 -9.92
C LEU A 197 -16.87 4.79 -8.67
N ILE A 198 -15.54 4.87 -8.83
CA ILE A 198 -14.61 5.08 -7.72
C ILE A 198 -14.71 6.52 -7.20
N ALA A 199 -14.63 7.51 -8.09
CA ALA A 199 -14.56 8.92 -7.69
C ALA A 199 -15.84 9.44 -7.03
N LYS A 200 -17.00 9.04 -7.55
CA LYS A 200 -18.32 9.52 -7.10
C LYS A 200 -19.03 8.55 -6.16
N SER A 201 -18.64 7.26 -6.15
CA SER A 201 -19.29 6.19 -5.37
C SER A 201 -20.83 6.19 -5.46
N PRO A 202 -21.42 6.24 -6.67
CA PRO A 202 -22.88 6.27 -6.84
C PRO A 202 -23.49 4.87 -6.66
N SER A 203 -24.79 4.83 -6.34
CA SER A 203 -25.60 3.61 -6.44
C SER A 203 -26.07 3.42 -7.89
N LEU A 204 -25.36 2.60 -8.67
CA LEU A 204 -25.73 2.23 -10.03
C LEU A 204 -26.28 0.79 -10.09
N ILE A 205 -27.53 0.64 -10.53
CA ILE A 205 -28.22 -0.66 -10.55
C ILE A 205 -28.81 -0.92 -11.94
N VAL A 206 -28.54 -2.11 -12.50
CA VAL A 206 -29.17 -2.60 -13.72
C VAL A 206 -30.30 -3.57 -13.36
N HIS A 207 -31.50 -3.31 -13.87
CA HIS A 207 -32.68 -4.16 -13.73
C HIS A 207 -33.10 -4.76 -15.09
N ASP A 208 -32.91 -6.06 -15.27
CA ASP A 208 -33.33 -6.79 -16.47
C ASP A 208 -34.66 -7.52 -16.24
N HIS A 209 -35.76 -6.79 -16.42
CA HIS A 209 -37.13 -7.31 -16.31
C HIS A 209 -37.54 -8.19 -17.49
N VAL A 210 -36.74 -8.21 -18.57
CA VAL A 210 -36.98 -9.04 -19.76
C VAL A 210 -36.44 -10.47 -19.58
N ALA A 211 -35.52 -10.68 -18.63
CA ALA A 211 -34.98 -11.99 -18.30
C ALA A 211 -36.10 -12.97 -17.87
N ARG A 212 -36.04 -14.21 -18.40
CA ARG A 212 -37.05 -15.26 -18.19
C ARG A 212 -36.70 -16.15 -16.99
N GLY A 213 -37.73 -16.75 -16.39
CA GLY A 213 -37.57 -17.74 -15.33
C GLY A 213 -37.00 -17.18 -14.02
N THR A 214 -36.14 -17.95 -13.37
CA THR A 214 -35.45 -17.64 -12.11
C THR A 214 -34.15 -16.87 -12.28
N ALA A 215 -33.86 -16.38 -13.49
CA ALA A 215 -32.67 -15.59 -13.77
C ALA A 215 -32.62 -14.35 -12.88
N GLN A 216 -31.43 -14.01 -12.39
CA GLN A 216 -31.19 -12.77 -11.65
C GLN A 216 -31.62 -11.57 -12.51
N LYS A 217 -32.42 -10.67 -11.93
CA LYS A 217 -32.97 -9.50 -12.63
C LYS A 217 -32.42 -8.18 -12.13
N ARG A 218 -31.66 -8.18 -11.04
CA ARG A 218 -31.09 -6.97 -10.43
C ARG A 218 -29.59 -7.18 -10.24
N PHE A 219 -28.81 -6.26 -10.77
CA PHE A 219 -27.36 -6.30 -10.78
C PHE A 219 -26.83 -4.96 -10.29
N GLU A 220 -26.08 -4.98 -9.19
CA GLU A 220 -25.34 -3.80 -8.73
C GLU A 220 -24.07 -3.65 -9.57
N VAL A 221 -23.81 -2.46 -10.09
CA VAL A 221 -22.62 -2.19 -10.91
C VAL A 221 -21.51 -1.69 -9.98
N LEU A 222 -20.60 -2.60 -9.65
CA LEU A 222 -19.43 -2.29 -8.84
C LEU A 222 -18.19 -2.08 -9.72
N PRO A 223 -17.25 -1.20 -9.34
CA PRO A 223 -15.97 -1.08 -10.01
C PRO A 223 -15.29 -2.45 -10.13
N ARG A 224 -14.80 -2.80 -11.33
CA ARG A 224 -14.04 -4.04 -11.53
C ARG A 224 -12.82 -4.06 -10.59
N ARG A 225 -12.68 -5.16 -9.83
CA ARG A 225 -11.59 -5.34 -8.84
C ARG A 225 -10.42 -6.09 -9.46
N PHE A 226 -9.22 -5.54 -9.31
CA PHE A 226 -7.95 -6.21 -9.57
C PHE A 226 -7.25 -6.48 -8.23
N SER A 227 -6.53 -7.59 -8.14
CA SER A 227 -5.73 -7.91 -6.94
C SER A 227 -4.41 -7.13 -6.98
N GLY A 228 -3.90 -6.72 -5.82
CA GLY A 228 -2.57 -6.13 -5.70
C GLY A 228 -2.55 -4.64 -5.43
N GLU A 229 -1.36 -4.07 -5.46
CA GLU A 229 -1.12 -2.63 -5.23
C GLU A 229 -1.26 -1.86 -6.56
N PRO A 230 -2.06 -0.78 -6.64
CA PRO A 230 -2.22 -0.01 -7.87
C PRO A 230 -0.93 0.69 -8.27
N LEU A 231 -0.58 0.62 -9.55
CA LEU A 231 0.56 1.36 -10.11
C LEU A 231 0.18 2.83 -10.33
N ARG A 232 1.07 3.74 -9.94
CA ARG A 232 0.95 5.18 -10.20
C ARG A 232 1.42 5.52 -11.61
N VAL A 233 0.62 5.15 -12.60
CA VAL A 233 0.87 5.43 -14.03
C VAL A 233 -0.26 6.22 -14.64
N SER A 234 -0.03 6.80 -15.81
CA SER A 234 -1.07 7.50 -16.57
C SER A 234 -2.27 6.57 -16.86
N PRO A 235 -3.48 6.86 -16.32
CA PRO A 235 -4.65 5.99 -16.49
C PRO A 235 -5.26 6.09 -17.88
N GLU A 236 -4.93 7.15 -18.62
CA GLU A 236 -5.35 7.40 -19.99
C GLU A 236 -4.18 7.97 -20.79
N LEU A 237 -3.96 7.47 -22.00
CA LEU A 237 -2.93 7.95 -22.91
C LEU A 237 -3.58 8.43 -24.20
N ASP A 238 -3.18 9.64 -24.63
CA ASP A 238 -3.55 10.15 -25.94
C ASP A 238 -2.87 9.33 -27.04
N VAL A 239 -3.66 8.83 -27.99
CA VAL A 239 -3.18 8.10 -29.17
C VAL A 239 -3.52 8.94 -30.42
N PRO A 240 -2.53 9.53 -31.11
CA PRO A 240 -2.79 10.43 -32.22
C PRO A 240 -3.67 9.80 -33.32
N GLY A 241 -4.80 10.44 -33.62
CA GLY A 241 -5.73 9.99 -34.66
C GLY A 241 -6.69 8.86 -34.24
N PHE A 242 -6.65 8.42 -32.97
CA PHE A 242 -7.47 7.34 -32.45
C PHE A 242 -8.11 7.69 -31.09
N ALA A 243 -8.93 6.79 -30.56
CA ALA A 243 -9.47 6.91 -29.21
C ALA A 243 -8.34 6.87 -28.17
N GLN A 244 -8.58 7.42 -26.98
CA GLN A 244 -7.62 7.31 -25.88
C GLN A 244 -7.46 5.85 -25.46
N LEU A 245 -6.23 5.51 -25.10
CA LEU A 245 -5.87 4.23 -24.51
C LEU A 245 -6.13 4.32 -23.00
N ARG A 246 -6.92 3.40 -22.45
CA ARG A 246 -7.19 3.33 -21.01
C ARG A 246 -6.36 2.24 -20.36
N VAL A 247 -5.81 2.54 -19.19
CA VAL A 247 -4.86 1.69 -18.48
C VAL A 247 -5.19 1.65 -16.99
N ASP A 248 -5.22 0.45 -16.44
CA ASP A 248 -5.44 0.23 -15.01
C ASP A 248 -4.61 -0.98 -14.57
N LEU A 249 -3.43 -0.72 -14.00
CA LEU A 249 -2.41 -1.73 -13.71
C LEU A 249 -2.15 -1.87 -12.21
N TYR A 250 -1.88 -3.09 -11.79
CA TYR A 250 -1.67 -3.49 -10.40
C TYR A 250 -0.49 -4.46 -10.29
N LEU A 251 0.25 -4.35 -9.19
CA LEU A 251 1.30 -5.28 -8.82
C LEU A 251 0.72 -6.34 -7.87
N ALA A 252 0.50 -7.55 -8.38
CA ALA A 252 -0.16 -8.66 -7.67
C ALA A 252 0.85 -9.71 -7.18
N ARG A 253 1.66 -9.33 -6.19
CA ARG A 253 2.70 -10.20 -5.61
C ARG A 253 2.11 -11.52 -5.09
N GLY A 254 2.64 -12.65 -5.56
CA GLY A 254 2.21 -13.99 -5.14
C GLY A 254 0.87 -14.45 -5.72
N ALA A 255 0.31 -13.74 -6.72
CA ALA A 255 -0.81 -14.25 -7.49
C ALA A 255 -0.39 -15.49 -8.29
N GLN A 256 -1.26 -16.51 -8.37
CA GLN A 256 -0.93 -17.75 -9.08
C GLN A 256 -0.78 -17.54 -10.60
N ARG A 257 -1.53 -16.59 -11.17
CA ARG A 257 -1.50 -16.21 -12.60
C ARG A 257 -1.86 -14.72 -12.75
N PRO A 258 -0.93 -13.79 -12.48
CA PRO A 258 -1.14 -12.38 -12.79
C PRO A 258 -1.15 -12.21 -14.31
N ALA A 259 -2.16 -11.50 -14.83
CA ALA A 259 -2.34 -11.28 -16.27
C ALA A 259 -2.94 -9.90 -16.52
N ILE A 260 -2.45 -9.22 -17.55
CA ILE A 260 -3.01 -7.96 -18.03
C ILE A 260 -4.02 -8.28 -19.12
N THR A 261 -5.30 -8.03 -18.85
CA THR A 261 -6.35 -8.24 -19.83
C THR A 261 -6.35 -7.11 -20.86
N VAL A 262 -6.52 -7.44 -22.14
CA VAL A 262 -6.65 -6.45 -23.21
C VAL A 262 -8.07 -6.47 -23.77
N GLU A 263 -8.69 -5.30 -23.85
CA GLU A 263 -10.05 -5.12 -24.34
C GLU A 263 -10.10 -4.08 -25.48
N CYS A 264 -11.15 -4.20 -26.29
CA CYS A 264 -11.53 -3.22 -27.30
C CYS A 264 -12.97 -2.80 -27.04
N ALA A 265 -13.16 -1.63 -26.43
CA ALA A 265 -14.47 -1.12 -26.02
C ALA A 265 -15.24 -2.19 -25.23
N GLY A 266 -14.63 -2.67 -24.13
CA GLY A 266 -15.19 -3.73 -23.27
C GLY A 266 -15.39 -5.11 -23.93
N THR A 267 -14.84 -5.32 -25.14
CA THR A 267 -14.77 -6.66 -25.76
C THR A 267 -13.41 -7.26 -25.48
N LEU A 268 -13.38 -8.41 -24.80
CA LEU A 268 -12.15 -9.15 -24.50
C LEU A 268 -11.41 -9.54 -25.78
N VAL A 269 -10.22 -8.96 -25.98
CA VAL A 269 -9.31 -9.23 -27.10
C VAL A 269 -8.28 -10.29 -26.73
N ALA A 270 -7.74 -10.20 -25.51
CA ALA A 270 -6.77 -11.16 -24.98
C ALA A 270 -6.95 -11.27 -23.45
N ASP A 271 -6.89 -12.49 -22.91
CA ASP A 271 -6.92 -12.72 -21.45
C ASP A 271 -5.61 -12.24 -20.79
N ASP A 272 -4.51 -12.36 -21.53
CA ASP A 272 -3.18 -11.91 -21.18
C ASP A 272 -2.56 -11.14 -22.36
N ILE A 273 -2.01 -9.97 -22.09
CA ILE A 273 -1.28 -9.15 -23.06
C ILE A 273 -0.15 -9.92 -23.76
N ALA A 274 0.39 -10.96 -23.11
CA ALA A 274 1.37 -11.87 -23.69
C ALA A 274 0.84 -12.61 -24.94
N GLU A 275 -0.48 -12.85 -25.04
CA GLU A 275 -1.11 -13.44 -26.23
C GLU A 275 -0.98 -12.54 -27.46
N LEU A 276 -0.73 -11.24 -27.27
CA LEU A 276 -0.46 -10.27 -28.33
C LEU A 276 1.04 -10.15 -28.66
N ALA A 277 1.77 -11.25 -28.59
CA ALA A 277 3.21 -11.29 -28.89
C ALA A 277 3.61 -10.67 -30.24
N ALA A 278 2.72 -10.73 -31.25
CA ALA A 278 2.93 -10.12 -32.56
C ALA A 278 3.06 -8.59 -32.51
N LEU A 279 2.58 -7.93 -31.45
CA LEU A 279 2.71 -6.50 -31.20
C LEU A 279 3.99 -6.13 -30.44
N GLY A 280 4.84 -7.11 -30.11
CA GLY A 280 6.08 -6.88 -29.38
C GLY A 280 5.90 -6.63 -27.88
N LEU A 281 4.75 -7.00 -27.31
CA LEU A 281 4.41 -6.77 -25.89
C LEU A 281 4.68 -7.98 -24.99
N ALA A 282 5.22 -9.07 -25.55
CA ALA A 282 5.60 -10.27 -24.80
C ALA A 282 7.00 -10.13 -24.15
N THR A 283 7.27 -8.97 -23.54
CA THR A 283 8.54 -8.62 -22.91
C THR A 283 8.30 -7.94 -21.57
N GLU A 284 9.35 -7.73 -20.79
CA GLU A 284 9.28 -6.82 -19.65
C GLU A 284 8.91 -5.40 -20.13
N PRO A 285 8.19 -4.60 -19.31
CA PRO A 285 7.64 -4.93 -17.99
C PRO A 285 6.31 -5.70 -18.03
N TRP A 286 5.71 -5.89 -19.22
CA TRP A 286 4.35 -6.42 -19.39
C TRP A 286 4.20 -7.89 -19.01
N VAL A 287 5.27 -8.67 -19.20
CA VAL A 287 5.33 -10.10 -18.85
C VAL A 287 6.38 -10.33 -17.75
N GLY A 288 6.07 -11.19 -16.78
CA GLY A 288 7.03 -11.67 -15.77
C GLY A 288 7.21 -10.78 -14.53
N ARG A 289 6.54 -9.62 -14.47
CA ARG A 289 6.63 -8.66 -13.33
C ARG A 289 5.45 -8.70 -12.37
N GLU A 290 4.72 -9.82 -12.33
CA GLU A 290 3.52 -10.02 -11.49
C GLU A 290 2.43 -8.94 -11.70
N LEU A 291 2.35 -8.37 -12.90
CA LEU A 291 1.36 -7.36 -13.24
C LEU A 291 -0.01 -7.99 -13.54
N THR A 292 -1.06 -7.37 -13.03
CA THR A 292 -2.45 -7.66 -13.39
C THR A 292 -3.18 -6.35 -13.69
N GLY A 293 -4.22 -6.40 -14.49
CA GLY A 293 -4.93 -5.17 -14.83
C GLY A 293 -5.72 -5.25 -16.12
N LEU A 294 -6.05 -4.06 -16.63
CA LEU A 294 -6.78 -3.86 -17.87
C LEU A 294 -6.09 -2.81 -18.73
N VAL A 295 -6.04 -3.12 -20.02
CA VAL A 295 -5.69 -2.18 -21.08
C VAL A 295 -6.86 -2.19 -22.07
N ASP A 296 -7.60 -1.09 -22.19
CA ASP A 296 -8.71 -0.96 -23.14
C ASP A 296 -8.38 0.07 -24.23
N PHE A 297 -8.43 -0.37 -25.48
CA PHE A 297 -8.25 0.48 -26.64
C PHE A 297 -9.39 0.29 -27.65
N ALA A 298 -10.37 1.20 -27.59
CA ALA A 298 -11.59 1.14 -28.39
C ALA A 298 -11.37 1.27 -29.92
N SER A 299 -10.16 1.60 -30.39
CA SER A 299 -9.85 1.74 -31.82
C SER A 299 -9.25 0.50 -32.45
N PHE A 300 -9.13 -0.62 -31.73
CA PHE A 300 -8.65 -1.86 -32.35
C PHE A 300 -9.60 -2.36 -33.43
N THR A 301 -9.02 -2.83 -34.53
CA THR A 301 -9.71 -3.69 -35.47
C THR A 301 -9.54 -5.14 -35.01
N VAL A 302 -10.64 -5.78 -34.61
CA VAL A 302 -10.64 -7.16 -34.11
C VAL A 302 -11.09 -8.14 -35.21
N PRO A 303 -10.45 -9.30 -35.39
CA PRO A 303 -10.86 -10.27 -36.41
C PRO A 303 -12.33 -10.73 -36.26
N PRO A 304 -13.09 -10.78 -37.37
CA PRO A 304 -14.47 -11.28 -37.34
C PRO A 304 -14.51 -12.76 -36.96
N GLY A 305 -15.40 -13.14 -36.02
CA GLY A 305 -15.57 -14.51 -35.55
C GLY A 305 -15.03 -14.74 -34.14
N THR A 306 -13.71 -14.93 -34.01
CA THR A 306 -13.07 -15.25 -32.71
C THR A 306 -13.11 -14.09 -31.73
N ARG A 307 -13.15 -12.84 -32.22
CA ARG A 307 -13.02 -11.61 -31.42
C ARG A 307 -11.77 -11.57 -30.53
N ARG A 308 -10.80 -12.44 -30.82
CA ARG A 308 -9.52 -12.54 -30.13
C ARG A 308 -8.40 -12.12 -31.05
N GLY A 309 -7.43 -11.42 -30.47
CA GLY A 309 -6.31 -10.82 -31.20
C GLY A 309 -6.67 -9.52 -31.92
N VAL A 310 -5.65 -8.90 -32.50
CA VAL A 310 -5.73 -7.58 -33.14
C VAL A 310 -5.24 -7.70 -34.58
N VAL A 311 -5.93 -7.04 -35.51
CA VAL A 311 -5.47 -6.91 -36.90
C VAL A 311 -4.30 -5.91 -36.94
N PRO A 312 -3.16 -6.25 -37.58
CA PRO A 312 -1.99 -5.37 -37.64
C PRO A 312 -2.24 -4.21 -38.62
N ASP A 313 -2.90 -3.17 -38.14
CA ASP A 313 -3.23 -1.96 -38.89
C ASP A 313 -2.62 -0.70 -38.25
N ARG A 314 -3.05 0.48 -38.71
CA ARG A 314 -2.58 1.76 -38.16
C ARG A 314 -2.97 1.96 -36.70
N ALA A 315 -4.11 1.44 -36.27
CA ALA A 315 -4.56 1.56 -34.88
C ALA A 315 -3.72 0.66 -33.98
N ALA A 316 -3.42 -0.57 -34.40
CA ALA A 316 -2.51 -1.47 -33.69
C ALA A 316 -1.10 -0.88 -33.56
N THR A 317 -0.60 -0.23 -34.63
CA THR A 317 0.70 0.45 -34.61
C THR A 317 0.71 1.62 -33.61
N ALA A 318 -0.32 2.47 -33.65
CA ALA A 318 -0.43 3.62 -32.75
C ALA A 318 -0.62 3.20 -31.27
N PHE A 319 -1.29 2.07 -31.03
CA PHE A 319 -1.38 1.44 -29.72
C PHE A 319 0.00 1.02 -29.19
N VAL A 320 0.83 0.37 -30.02
CA VAL A 320 2.19 -0.02 -29.63
C VAL A 320 3.03 1.20 -29.28
N GLU A 321 2.96 2.28 -30.07
CA GLU A 321 3.65 3.54 -29.76
C GLU A 321 3.16 4.18 -28.45
N ALA A 322 1.89 3.99 -28.09
CA ALA A 322 1.36 4.45 -26.81
C ALA A 322 1.87 3.58 -25.64
N MET A 323 1.89 2.25 -25.80
CA MET A 323 2.45 1.33 -24.81
C MET A 323 3.95 1.58 -24.56
N GLN A 324 4.71 1.88 -25.62
CA GLN A 324 6.13 2.24 -25.51
C GLN A 324 6.37 3.54 -24.73
N ARG A 325 5.42 4.49 -24.78
CA ARG A 325 5.49 5.71 -23.95
C ARG A 325 5.12 5.46 -22.49
N LEU A 326 4.26 4.46 -22.24
CA LEU A 326 3.87 4.05 -20.89
C LEU A 326 4.95 3.20 -20.20
N GLU A 327 5.73 2.45 -20.98
CA GLU A 327 6.74 1.51 -20.48
C GLU A 327 7.71 2.12 -19.44
N PRO A 328 8.26 3.34 -19.62
CA PRO A 328 9.13 3.96 -18.63
C PRO A 328 8.40 4.31 -17.33
N GLU A 329 7.12 4.72 -17.39
CA GLU A 329 6.33 5.04 -16.18
C GLU A 329 6.09 3.78 -15.35
N VAL A 330 5.71 2.68 -16.00
CA VAL A 330 5.50 1.39 -15.36
C VAL A 330 6.79 0.87 -14.74
N THR A 331 7.90 0.95 -15.49
CA THR A 331 9.21 0.47 -15.03
C THR A 331 9.68 1.24 -13.81
N ALA A 332 9.63 2.58 -13.86
CA ALA A 332 10.03 3.44 -12.74
C ALA A 332 9.18 3.20 -11.48
N GLU A 333 7.87 2.99 -11.64
CA GLU A 333 6.98 2.71 -10.51
C GLU A 333 7.27 1.32 -9.89
N LEU A 334 7.53 0.31 -10.71
CA LEU A 334 7.92 -1.02 -10.22
C LEU A 334 9.25 -0.97 -9.47
N GLU A 335 10.24 -0.23 -9.98
CA GLU A 335 11.52 -0.02 -9.29
C GLU A 335 11.33 0.69 -7.95
N ARG A 336 10.50 1.74 -7.89
CA ARG A 336 10.15 2.43 -6.64
C ARG A 336 9.56 1.45 -5.62
N LEU A 337 8.59 0.64 -6.02
CA LEU A 337 7.93 -0.36 -5.17
C LEU A 337 8.87 -1.47 -4.70
N ASP A 338 9.88 -1.81 -5.51
CA ASP A 338 10.92 -2.77 -5.14
C ASP A 338 11.91 -2.17 -4.13
N VAL A 339 12.33 -0.91 -4.30
CA VAL A 339 13.18 -0.18 -3.35
C VAL A 339 12.48 -0.02 -2.00
N GLU A 340 11.21 0.41 -1.99
CA GLU A 340 10.42 0.56 -0.76
C GLU A 340 10.27 -0.77 -0.01
N ARG A 341 10.06 -1.87 -0.75
CA ARG A 341 9.99 -3.21 -0.16
C ARG A 341 11.32 -3.62 0.47
N ARG A 342 12.44 -3.40 -0.22
CA ARG A 342 13.78 -3.73 0.31
C ARG A 342 14.04 -2.95 1.60
N ALA A 343 13.81 -1.64 1.59
CA ALA A 343 13.96 -0.80 2.77
C ALA A 343 13.04 -1.24 3.93
N ALA A 344 11.80 -1.65 3.66
CA ALA A 344 10.89 -2.17 4.68
C ALA A 344 11.38 -3.51 5.27
N LEU A 345 11.90 -4.42 4.43
CA LEU A 345 12.50 -5.68 4.88
C LEU A 345 13.74 -5.45 5.74
N ASP A 346 14.58 -4.49 5.38
CA ASP A 346 15.79 -4.16 6.13
C ASP A 346 15.45 -3.55 7.50
N ARG A 347 14.50 -2.60 7.56
CA ARG A 347 13.97 -2.09 8.83
C ARG A 347 13.36 -3.21 9.69
N SER A 348 12.59 -4.12 9.10
CA SER A 348 12.00 -5.25 9.84
C SER A 348 13.07 -6.16 10.45
N VAL A 349 14.18 -6.40 9.74
CA VAL A 349 15.32 -7.17 10.24
C VAL A 349 15.99 -6.46 11.42
N LEU A 350 16.20 -5.15 11.32
CA LEU A 350 16.74 -4.36 12.43
C LEU A 350 15.82 -4.39 13.65
N ASP A 351 14.51 -4.23 13.47
CA ASP A 351 13.52 -4.31 14.56
C ASP A 351 13.50 -5.69 15.22
N GLN A 352 13.65 -6.76 14.44
CA GLN A 352 13.77 -8.11 14.97
C GLN A 352 15.06 -8.31 15.78
N LEU A 353 16.18 -7.74 15.31
CA LEU A 353 17.45 -7.76 16.04
C LEU A 353 17.35 -6.99 17.37
N LYS A 354 16.78 -5.76 17.32
CA LYS A 354 16.44 -4.94 18.50
C LYS A 354 15.56 -5.68 19.50
N ARG A 355 14.55 -6.41 19.00
CA ARG A 355 13.65 -7.23 19.82
C ARG A 355 14.37 -8.43 20.45
N ALA A 356 15.23 -9.13 19.70
CA ALA A 356 15.94 -10.33 20.18
C ALA A 356 16.89 -10.02 21.34
N LEU A 357 17.55 -8.86 21.31
CA LEU A 357 18.51 -8.43 22.33
C LEU A 357 17.89 -7.50 23.39
N ARG A 358 16.55 -7.37 23.42
CA ARG A 358 15.84 -6.58 24.43
C ARG A 358 16.15 -7.08 25.84
N GLY A 359 16.58 -6.16 26.72
CA GLY A 359 16.93 -6.49 28.11
C GLY A 359 18.21 -7.32 28.25
N PHE A 360 19.09 -7.32 27.25
CA PHE A 360 20.40 -7.99 27.27
C PHE A 360 21.28 -7.47 28.41
N ARG A 361 21.51 -6.14 28.51
CA ARG A 361 22.32 -5.52 29.58
C ARG A 361 21.84 -5.89 30.99
N ARG A 362 20.52 -6.00 31.18
CA ARG A 362 19.92 -6.39 32.47
C ARG A 362 20.21 -7.85 32.83
N ARG A 363 20.26 -8.74 31.82
CA ARG A 363 20.40 -10.19 32.02
C ARG A 363 21.86 -10.65 31.99
N LEU A 364 22.71 -9.97 31.24
CA LEU A 364 24.12 -10.30 31.05
C LEU A 364 24.99 -9.03 31.20
N PRO A 365 25.09 -8.47 32.41
CA PRO A 365 25.82 -7.21 32.66
C PRO A 365 27.34 -7.33 32.48
N GLN A 366 27.87 -8.55 32.40
CA GLN A 366 29.30 -8.81 32.18
C GLN A 366 29.77 -8.49 30.75
N TYR A 367 28.85 -8.20 29.83
CA TYR A 367 29.17 -7.86 28.44
C TYR A 367 28.90 -6.39 28.15
N ASP A 368 29.84 -5.76 27.46
CA ASP A 368 29.77 -4.38 27.01
C ASP A 368 29.07 -4.30 25.64
N LEU A 369 27.99 -3.53 25.55
CA LEU A 369 27.30 -3.28 24.29
C LEU A 369 27.88 -2.02 23.62
N PRO A 370 27.98 -1.99 22.27
CA PRO A 370 28.38 -0.78 21.54
C PRO A 370 27.46 0.40 21.81
N HIS A 371 27.99 1.62 21.70
CA HIS A 371 27.17 2.83 21.69
C HIS A 371 26.49 2.99 20.31
N VAL A 372 25.29 3.56 20.25
CA VAL A 372 24.67 3.94 18.97
C VAL A 372 24.86 5.43 18.79
N VAL A 373 25.63 5.79 17.77
CA VAL A 373 25.70 7.17 17.29
C VAL A 373 24.58 7.34 16.28
N ASP A 374 23.52 8.07 16.65
CA ASP A 374 22.52 8.49 15.67
C ASP A 374 23.20 9.47 14.69
N GLY A 375 23.20 9.12 13.40
CA GLY A 375 24.22 9.56 12.44
C GLY A 375 24.32 11.07 12.17
N GLU A 376 25.58 11.52 12.05
CA GLU A 376 25.98 12.62 11.15
C GLU A 376 26.94 12.06 10.07
N ALA A 377 26.78 12.55 8.84
CA ALA A 377 27.53 12.18 7.65
C ALA A 377 29.05 12.51 7.77
N PRO A 378 29.94 11.86 6.99
CA PRO A 378 31.38 11.87 7.26
C PRO A 378 32.04 13.20 6.89
N GLY A 379 32.76 13.77 7.86
CA GLY A 379 33.75 14.83 7.65
C GLY A 379 35.16 14.28 7.85
N ASP A 380 36.00 14.43 6.82
CA ASP A 380 37.45 14.23 6.85
C ASP A 380 38.13 15.01 7.99
N GLY A 381 39.14 14.43 8.61
CA GLY A 381 40.01 15.13 9.55
C GLY A 381 40.98 14.23 10.31
N LEU A 382 42.22 14.19 9.84
CA LEU A 382 43.41 13.75 10.58
C LEU A 382 43.61 14.63 11.84
N GLU A 383 43.95 14.04 12.99
CA GLU A 383 45.23 14.24 13.69
C GLU A 383 45.29 13.61 15.10
N GLU A 384 46.55 13.37 15.49
CA GLU A 384 47.12 12.75 16.68
C GLU A 384 46.74 13.37 18.04
N GLY A 385 46.95 12.60 19.12
CA GLY A 385 47.38 13.16 20.40
C GLY A 385 46.85 12.47 21.66
N ALA A 386 47.57 11.45 22.15
CA ALA A 386 47.51 11.05 23.57
C ALA A 386 48.21 12.13 24.45
N PRO A 387 47.94 12.25 25.77
CA PRO A 387 48.46 11.25 26.71
C PRO A 387 47.60 10.93 27.96
N LEU A 388 47.74 9.66 28.37
CA LEU A 388 47.85 9.10 29.74
C LEU A 388 47.39 9.92 30.96
N SER A 389 46.54 9.30 31.79
CA SER A 389 46.65 9.43 33.25
C SER A 389 46.37 8.11 33.95
N ALA A 390 47.26 7.75 34.86
CA ALA A 390 47.31 6.52 35.63
C ALA A 390 46.42 6.61 36.89
N GLY A 391 45.79 5.49 37.27
CA GLY A 391 45.08 5.40 38.55
C GLY A 391 44.62 3.99 38.90
N SER A 392 45.43 3.31 39.71
CA SER A 392 45.02 2.30 40.71
C SER A 392 44.37 1.00 40.21
N ALA A 393 45.18 -0.07 40.13
CA ALA A 393 44.72 -1.45 40.03
C ALA A 393 44.07 -1.96 41.35
N PRO A 394 42.96 -2.71 41.28
CA PRO A 394 42.68 -3.79 42.22
C PRO A 394 43.16 -5.12 41.63
N ARG A 395 43.81 -5.93 42.48
CA ARG A 395 44.38 -7.25 42.14
C ARG A 395 43.31 -8.22 41.60
N PRO A 396 43.68 -9.16 40.71
CA PRO A 396 42.78 -10.23 40.30
C PRO A 396 42.54 -11.20 41.47
N ARG A 397 41.28 -11.49 41.78
CA ARG A 397 40.91 -12.63 42.61
C ARG A 397 40.90 -13.86 41.71
N VAL A 398 41.89 -14.72 41.89
CA VAL A 398 41.98 -16.05 41.29
C VAL A 398 40.80 -16.88 41.81
N ALA A 399 39.97 -17.40 40.91
CA ALA A 399 38.95 -18.38 41.25
C ALA A 399 39.63 -19.73 41.46
N THR A 400 40.04 -20.01 42.70
CA THR A 400 40.44 -21.35 43.13
C THR A 400 39.17 -22.17 43.39
N MET A 401 39.08 -23.36 42.82
CA MET A 401 38.08 -24.36 43.21
C MET A 401 38.30 -24.71 44.70
N GLU A 402 37.30 -24.47 45.55
CA GLU A 402 37.47 -24.63 47.00
C GLU A 402 36.97 -26.01 47.49
N LEU A 403 37.92 -26.77 48.03
CA LEU A 403 37.78 -28.12 48.61
C LEU A 403 37.57 -28.10 50.14
N PHE A 404 37.25 -26.93 50.73
CA PHE A 404 37.06 -26.76 52.17
C PHE A 404 35.65 -26.20 52.48
N PRO A 405 34.99 -26.66 53.56
CA PRO A 405 33.70 -26.09 53.99
C PRO A 405 33.87 -24.62 54.39
N ALA A 406 32.85 -23.81 54.11
CA ALA A 406 32.84 -22.39 54.46
C ALA A 406 32.92 -22.19 55.99
N GLY A 407 33.63 -21.14 56.42
CA GLY A 407 33.78 -20.77 57.82
C GLY A 407 32.49 -20.15 58.42
N PRO A 408 32.54 -19.72 59.70
CA PRO A 408 31.39 -19.07 60.33
C PRO A 408 31.02 -17.75 59.64
N LEU A 409 29.74 -17.36 59.74
CA LEU A 409 29.23 -16.09 59.19
C LEU A 409 30.05 -14.89 59.68
N ALA A 410 30.65 -14.15 58.74
CA ALA A 410 31.45 -12.96 59.04
C ALA A 410 30.95 -11.70 58.33
N GLY A 411 30.26 -11.83 57.20
CA GLY A 411 29.77 -10.70 56.41
C GLY A 411 28.46 -10.97 55.70
N LEU A 412 27.80 -9.90 55.28
CA LEU A 412 26.54 -9.96 54.53
C LEU A 412 26.53 -8.83 53.49
N ALA A 413 26.10 -9.12 52.27
CA ALA A 413 25.91 -8.13 51.22
C ALA A 413 24.54 -8.24 50.57
N ILE A 414 24.00 -7.12 50.11
CA ILE A 414 22.79 -7.05 49.28
C ILE A 414 23.24 -6.85 47.84
N ALA A 415 22.67 -7.61 46.90
CA ALA A 415 22.91 -7.43 45.47
C ALA A 415 21.58 -7.30 44.70
N PRO A 416 21.43 -6.29 43.83
CA PRO A 416 22.37 -5.18 43.58
C PRO A 416 22.44 -4.17 44.75
N ASP A 417 23.50 -3.36 44.81
CA ASP A 417 23.63 -2.17 45.67
C ASP A 417 24.30 -1.04 44.84
N PRO A 418 23.62 0.09 44.55
CA PRO A 418 22.25 0.42 44.97
C PRO A 418 21.17 -0.40 44.26
N VAL A 419 19.97 -0.42 44.85
CA VAL A 419 18.77 -1.06 44.28
C VAL A 419 17.93 -0.02 43.56
N GLU A 420 17.92 -0.06 42.23
CA GLU A 420 17.12 0.83 41.40
C GLU A 420 15.77 0.19 41.03
N ILE A 421 14.68 0.91 41.27
CA ILE A 421 13.30 0.46 41.01
C ILE A 421 12.43 1.61 40.50
N ALA A 422 11.62 1.33 39.48
CA ALA A 422 10.69 2.32 38.91
C ALA A 422 9.35 2.36 39.66
N PRO A 423 8.62 3.49 39.65
CA PRO A 423 7.29 3.58 40.25
C PRO A 423 6.35 2.49 39.73
N GLY A 424 5.70 1.76 40.64
CA GLY A 424 4.78 0.66 40.31
C GLY A 424 5.45 -0.65 39.86
N ALA A 425 6.78 -0.72 39.84
CA ALA A 425 7.52 -1.92 39.43
C ALA A 425 7.91 -2.82 40.62
N GLU A 426 8.39 -4.02 40.29
CA GLU A 426 8.96 -4.96 41.25
C GLU A 426 10.44 -5.27 40.90
N ARG A 427 11.30 -5.33 41.93
CA ARG A 427 12.73 -5.66 41.80
C ARG A 427 13.12 -6.77 42.78
N ARG A 428 13.73 -7.84 42.29
CA ARG A 428 14.29 -8.88 43.17
C ARG A 428 15.69 -8.47 43.64
N VAL A 429 15.96 -8.70 44.91
CA VAL A 429 17.27 -8.53 45.54
C VAL A 429 17.76 -9.87 46.09
N ARG A 430 19.05 -9.97 46.38
CA ARG A 430 19.64 -11.15 47.02
C ARG A 430 20.50 -10.75 48.22
N ALA A 431 20.31 -11.44 49.34
CA ALA A 431 21.28 -11.46 50.43
C ALA A 431 22.36 -12.52 50.17
N ALA A 432 23.62 -12.13 50.33
CA ALA A 432 24.80 -12.97 50.15
C ALA A 432 25.61 -13.00 51.46
N PRO A 433 25.32 -13.94 52.38
CA PRO A 433 26.15 -14.18 53.57
C PRO A 433 27.50 -14.78 53.18
N VAL A 434 28.57 -14.30 53.80
CA VAL A 434 29.94 -14.77 53.55
C VAL A 434 30.73 -15.00 54.85
N ASP A 435 31.72 -15.89 54.79
CA ASP A 435 32.72 -16.06 55.85
C ASP A 435 33.85 -15.01 55.75
N ALA A 436 34.83 -15.08 56.67
CA ALA A 436 35.94 -14.11 56.72
C ALA A 436 36.82 -14.12 55.46
N ASP A 437 36.79 -15.22 54.70
CA ASP A 437 37.52 -15.39 53.44
C ASP A 437 36.69 -14.94 52.22
N GLY A 438 35.40 -14.64 52.42
CA GLY A 438 34.46 -14.22 51.38
C GLY A 438 33.73 -15.37 50.67
N ARG A 439 33.72 -16.58 51.24
CA ARG A 439 32.99 -17.75 50.72
C ARG A 439 31.53 -17.68 51.12
N ALA A 440 30.63 -18.19 50.28
CA ALA A 440 29.20 -18.22 50.61
C ALA A 440 28.91 -19.17 51.78
N VAL A 441 28.16 -18.68 52.77
CA VAL A 441 27.78 -19.44 53.99
C VAL A 441 26.27 -19.69 53.98
N GLU A 442 25.82 -20.87 54.43
CA GLU A 442 24.41 -21.09 54.68
C GLU A 442 24.03 -20.55 56.07
N VAL A 443 22.90 -19.85 56.15
CA VAL A 443 22.41 -19.21 57.38
C VAL A 443 20.98 -19.66 57.66
N GLU A 444 20.58 -19.64 58.91
CA GLU A 444 19.30 -20.20 59.37
C GLU A 444 18.12 -19.29 59.02
N SER A 445 18.31 -17.97 59.04
CA SER A 445 17.22 -17.02 58.76
C SER A 445 17.71 -15.68 58.21
N PHE A 446 16.82 -15.02 57.48
CA PHE A 446 16.97 -13.65 56.99
C PHE A 446 15.80 -12.80 57.48
N SER A 447 16.10 -11.66 58.10
CA SER A 447 15.12 -10.65 58.48
C SER A 447 15.34 -9.40 57.64
N TRP A 448 14.34 -9.04 56.83
CA TRP A 448 14.38 -7.87 55.95
C TRP A 448 13.53 -6.75 56.51
N SER A 449 14.05 -5.52 56.45
CA SER A 449 13.34 -4.32 56.87
C SER A 449 13.64 -3.16 55.93
N VAL A 450 12.68 -2.25 55.78
CA VAL A 450 12.84 -1.02 55.01
C VAL A 450 12.82 0.16 55.97
N ASP A 451 13.77 1.07 55.78
CA ASP A 451 13.77 2.40 56.36
C ASP A 451 13.34 3.40 55.27
N ASP A 452 12.07 3.80 55.33
CA ASP A 452 11.41 4.69 54.37
C ASP A 452 10.92 5.96 55.07
N PRO A 453 11.82 6.91 55.38
CA PRO A 453 11.50 8.11 56.14
C PRO A 453 10.57 9.09 55.39
N ARG A 454 10.44 8.94 54.06
CA ARG A 454 9.60 9.79 53.20
C ARG A 454 8.27 9.14 52.81
N GLY A 455 8.05 7.87 53.18
CA GLY A 455 6.82 7.15 52.86
C GLY A 455 6.65 6.89 51.37
N ILE A 456 7.73 6.56 50.66
CA ILE A 456 7.77 6.26 49.21
C ILE A 456 6.99 4.98 48.87
N GLY A 457 6.61 4.19 49.88
CA GLY A 457 5.74 3.04 49.71
C GLY A 457 6.46 1.78 49.27
N LEU A 458 7.73 1.63 49.66
CA LEU A 458 8.52 0.44 49.37
C LEU A 458 8.07 -0.71 50.27
N SER A 459 7.64 -1.82 49.66
CA SER A 459 7.18 -3.03 50.36
C SER A 459 8.03 -4.23 50.00
N ILE A 460 8.26 -5.12 50.97
CA ILE A 460 8.97 -6.39 50.78
C ILE A 460 7.93 -7.49 50.60
N ARG A 461 8.09 -8.33 49.58
CA ARG A 461 7.26 -9.50 49.29
C ARG A 461 8.12 -10.75 49.26
N GLY A 462 7.76 -11.71 50.12
CA GLY A 462 8.46 -12.99 50.28
C GLY A 462 9.56 -12.94 51.34
N GLU A 463 10.01 -14.13 51.74
CA GLU A 463 10.98 -14.36 52.81
C GLU A 463 12.26 -15.03 52.27
N GLY A 464 13.28 -15.15 53.13
CA GLY A 464 14.53 -15.84 52.80
C GLY A 464 15.52 -14.98 52.00
N PRO A 465 16.47 -15.60 51.25
CA PRO A 465 17.61 -14.88 50.69
C PRO A 465 17.29 -14.03 49.46
N ARG A 466 16.07 -14.12 48.88
CA ARG A 466 15.73 -13.48 47.60
C ARG A 466 14.31 -12.87 47.56
N PRO A 467 13.99 -11.89 48.42
CA PRO A 467 12.68 -11.25 48.39
C PRO A 467 12.52 -10.36 47.15
N ALA A 468 11.26 -10.04 46.82
CA ALA A 468 10.91 -9.03 45.84
C ALA A 468 10.56 -7.73 46.55
N LEU A 469 11.11 -6.62 46.09
CA LEU A 469 10.70 -5.28 46.49
C LEU A 469 9.67 -4.76 45.52
N ALA A 470 8.57 -4.19 46.01
CA ALA A 470 7.54 -3.56 45.21
C ALA A 470 7.39 -2.10 45.62
N LEU A 471 7.47 -1.19 44.66
CA LEU A 471 7.31 0.26 44.88
C LEU A 471 5.92 0.71 44.44
N ARG A 472 5.30 1.64 45.18
CA ARG A 472 4.01 2.18 44.79
C ARG A 472 4.10 3.01 43.47
N PRO A 473 3.01 3.10 42.70
CA PRO A 473 2.98 3.87 41.45
C PRO A 473 3.16 5.39 41.61
N ASP A 474 2.95 5.94 42.80
CA ASP A 474 2.99 7.38 43.09
C ASP A 474 4.35 7.89 43.62
N ALA A 475 5.36 7.02 43.69
CA ALA A 475 6.72 7.38 44.07
C ALA A 475 7.38 8.32 43.02
N ARG A 476 8.20 9.28 43.47
CA ARG A 476 8.80 10.30 42.59
C ARG A 476 10.29 10.02 42.37
N GLU A 477 10.79 10.42 41.20
CA GLU A 477 12.22 10.39 40.92
C GLU A 477 13.00 11.24 41.94
N GLY A 478 14.13 10.71 42.42
CA GLY A 478 14.94 11.33 43.48
C GLY A 478 14.49 10.99 44.91
N ASP A 479 13.42 10.21 45.06
CA ASP A 479 13.10 9.56 46.33
C ASP A 479 14.10 8.44 46.64
N ALA A 480 14.47 8.33 47.93
CA ALA A 480 15.42 7.35 48.42
C ALA A 480 14.91 6.68 49.71
N ALA A 481 15.09 5.37 49.80
CA ALA A 481 14.89 4.58 51.00
C ALA A 481 16.12 3.71 51.27
N THR A 482 16.23 3.13 52.46
CA THR A 482 17.30 2.18 52.78
C THR A 482 16.71 0.80 53.03
N LEU A 483 17.17 -0.19 52.28
CA LEU A 483 16.86 -1.59 52.54
C LEU A 483 17.88 -2.16 53.50
N ARG A 484 17.43 -2.85 54.54
CA ARG A 484 18.30 -3.55 55.50
C ARG A 484 17.96 -5.03 55.56
N VAL A 485 18.99 -5.85 55.74
CA VAL A 485 18.85 -7.27 56.02
C VAL A 485 19.76 -7.68 57.17
N VAL A 486 19.26 -8.56 58.02
CA VAL A 486 20.02 -9.24 59.06
C VAL A 486 19.96 -10.74 58.79
N ALA A 487 21.12 -11.40 58.74
CA ALA A 487 21.24 -12.85 58.66
C ALA A 487 21.71 -13.41 60.00
N THR A 488 21.12 -14.53 60.42
CA THR A 488 21.45 -15.22 61.69
C THR A 488 21.91 -16.65 61.42
N SER A 489 22.99 -17.06 62.07
CA SER A 489 23.52 -18.43 62.04
C SER A 489 24.02 -18.79 63.44
N GLY A 490 23.23 -19.51 64.22
CA GLY A 490 23.52 -19.75 65.63
C GLY A 490 23.52 -18.45 66.44
N GLU A 491 24.61 -18.18 67.19
CA GLU A 491 24.77 -16.92 67.94
C GLU A 491 25.32 -15.75 67.11
N LEU A 492 25.73 -16.00 65.86
CA LEU A 492 26.34 -15.00 64.99
C LEU A 492 25.28 -14.29 64.15
N THR A 493 25.37 -12.97 64.08
CA THR A 493 24.53 -12.12 63.23
C THR A 493 25.38 -11.20 62.37
N ALA A 494 24.98 -11.04 61.11
CA ALA A 494 25.57 -10.07 60.19
C ALA A 494 24.46 -9.21 59.58
N SER A 495 24.73 -7.93 59.35
CA SER A 495 23.75 -7.01 58.76
C SER A 495 24.33 -6.28 57.55
N ALA A 496 23.46 -5.96 56.60
CA ALA A 496 23.79 -5.19 55.41
C ALA A 496 22.71 -4.15 55.14
N ALA A 497 23.10 -3.04 54.53
CA ALA A 497 22.20 -2.00 54.09
C ALA A 497 22.52 -1.64 52.63
N ALA A 498 21.49 -1.39 51.83
CA ALA A 498 21.61 -0.93 50.45
C ALA A 498 20.68 0.26 50.22
N ALA A 499 21.17 1.24 49.46
CA ALA A 499 20.34 2.38 49.08
C ALA A 499 19.33 1.94 48.01
N VAL A 500 18.07 2.33 48.17
CA VAL A 500 17.01 2.12 47.18
C VAL A 500 16.72 3.46 46.53
N ALA A 501 16.96 3.56 45.23
CA ALA A 501 16.73 4.78 44.45
C ALA A 501 15.55 4.59 43.50
N VAL A 502 14.62 5.55 43.52
CA VAL A 502 13.52 5.60 42.56
C VAL A 502 14.04 6.21 41.27
N VAL A 503 14.12 5.38 40.22
CA VAL A 503 14.52 5.79 38.87
C VAL A 503 13.29 5.87 37.98
N PRO A 504 13.24 6.77 36.99
CA PRO A 504 12.10 6.84 36.08
C PRO A 504 11.91 5.49 35.36
N PRO A 505 10.67 5.12 35.00
CA PRO A 505 10.48 4.03 34.05
C PRO A 505 11.30 4.37 32.80
N PRO A 506 11.99 3.40 32.18
CA PRO A 506 12.89 3.70 31.08
C PRO A 506 12.10 4.42 29.98
N ASP A 507 12.41 5.71 29.77
CA ASP A 507 12.01 6.41 28.56
C ASP A 507 12.66 5.69 27.37
N GLU A 508 11.91 5.52 26.29
CA GLU A 508 12.40 5.04 24.98
C GLU A 508 13.43 6.00 24.34
N ALA A 509 13.95 7.00 25.06
CA ALA A 509 14.86 8.02 24.56
C ALA A 509 16.22 7.92 25.26
N GLY A 510 17.16 7.21 24.60
CA GLY A 510 18.56 7.09 25.01
C GLY A 510 19.20 5.79 24.53
N SER A 511 19.56 5.73 23.25
CA SER A 511 20.12 4.58 22.53
C SER A 511 21.50 4.14 23.04
N LEU A 512 21.55 3.33 24.09
CA LEU A 512 22.61 2.32 24.24
C LEU A 512 22.14 1.07 23.49
N GLY A 513 22.11 1.21 22.16
CA GLY A 513 21.35 0.39 21.25
C GLY A 513 22.19 -0.62 20.48
N ILE A 514 21.50 -1.49 19.77
CA ILE A 514 22.14 -2.41 18.85
C ILE A 514 22.58 -1.59 17.63
N PRO A 515 23.88 -1.59 17.27
CA PRO A 515 24.36 -0.80 16.15
C PRO A 515 23.71 -1.29 14.86
N GLU A 516 23.38 -0.35 13.95
CA GLU A 516 22.95 -0.72 12.62
C GLU A 516 24.13 -1.34 11.86
N PRO A 517 23.95 -2.50 11.19
CA PRO A 517 25.01 -3.11 10.42
C PRO A 517 25.34 -2.25 9.21
N HIS A 518 26.56 -1.71 9.17
CA HIS A 518 27.10 -1.03 8.01
C HIS A 518 27.65 -2.06 7.01
N LEU A 519 26.92 -2.27 5.91
CA LEU A 519 27.32 -3.24 4.89
C LEU A 519 28.50 -2.72 4.07
N VAL A 520 29.55 -3.52 3.96
CA VAL A 520 30.75 -3.24 3.16
C VAL A 520 30.94 -4.36 2.16
N SER A 521 31.11 -4.01 0.88
CA SER A 521 31.39 -4.99 -0.18
C SER A 521 32.89 -5.15 -0.37
N ASP A 522 33.47 -6.17 0.27
CA ASP A 522 34.89 -6.53 0.14
C ASP A 522 35.00 -8.01 -0.27
N ALA A 523 35.06 -8.27 -1.57
CA ALA A 523 35.09 -9.63 -2.11
C ALA A 523 36.40 -10.37 -1.83
N ASP A 524 37.49 -9.63 -1.62
CA ASP A 524 38.82 -10.19 -1.35
C ASP A 524 39.07 -10.37 0.16
N GLY A 525 38.26 -9.71 1.00
CA GLY A 525 38.29 -9.85 2.45
C GLY A 525 37.68 -11.15 2.95
N LEU A 526 38.48 -11.95 3.67
CA LEU A 526 38.03 -13.19 4.34
C LEU A 526 37.26 -12.94 5.66
N TRP A 527 37.00 -11.68 6.01
CA TRP A 527 36.35 -11.30 7.26
C TRP A 527 34.81 -11.24 7.09
N ARG A 528 34.07 -11.64 8.14
CA ARG A 528 32.60 -11.65 8.15
C ARG A 528 31.99 -10.38 8.77
N SER A 529 32.51 -9.97 9.93
CA SER A 529 32.18 -8.70 10.60
C SER A 529 33.36 -8.14 11.37
N ARG A 530 33.32 -6.84 11.65
CA ARG A 530 34.27 -6.15 12.53
C ARG A 530 33.62 -4.95 13.22
N MET A 531 34.16 -4.57 14.37
CA MET A 531 33.80 -3.34 15.07
C MET A 531 34.90 -2.28 14.90
N LEU A 532 34.57 -1.13 14.30
CA LEU A 532 35.46 0.03 14.17
C LEU A 532 34.93 1.15 15.09
N GLY A 533 35.49 1.25 16.29
CA GLY A 533 34.93 2.10 17.35
C GLY A 533 33.54 1.59 17.76
N ASP A 534 32.50 2.39 17.50
CA ASP A 534 31.10 2.02 17.72
C ASP A 534 30.36 1.68 16.42
N ARG A 535 31.04 1.71 15.26
CA ARG A 535 30.47 1.30 13.97
C ARG A 535 30.66 -0.20 13.76
N TRP A 536 29.56 -0.90 13.58
CA TRP A 536 29.55 -2.32 13.22
C TRP A 536 29.55 -2.51 11.71
N GLU A 537 30.61 -3.08 11.15
CA GLU A 537 30.71 -3.39 9.72
C GLU A 537 30.49 -4.87 9.47
N VAL A 538 29.70 -5.19 8.44
CA VAL A 538 29.42 -6.56 7.97
C VAL A 538 29.81 -6.66 6.51
N ASN A 539 30.59 -7.68 6.16
CA ASN A 539 30.98 -7.92 4.78
C ASN A 539 29.82 -8.56 4.01
N ASP A 540 29.19 -7.81 3.12
CA ASP A 540 28.04 -8.30 2.35
C ASP A 540 28.43 -9.12 1.11
N ALA A 541 29.71 -9.06 0.72
CA ALA A 541 30.29 -9.86 -0.35
C ALA A 541 30.70 -11.26 0.11
N HIS A 542 30.84 -11.48 1.42
CA HIS A 542 31.19 -12.77 2.01
C HIS A 542 30.15 -13.86 1.66
N GLU A 543 30.61 -15.08 1.41
CA GLU A 543 29.76 -16.19 0.94
C GLU A 543 28.59 -16.49 1.90
N ASP A 544 28.83 -16.45 3.21
CA ASP A 544 27.82 -16.64 4.25
C ASP A 544 26.69 -15.61 4.15
N TYR A 545 27.04 -14.33 4.02
CA TYR A 545 26.04 -13.27 3.93
C TYR A 545 25.23 -13.40 2.63
N ARG A 546 25.91 -13.66 1.50
CA ARG A 546 25.26 -13.86 0.20
C ARG A 546 24.30 -15.04 0.19
N ALA A 547 24.68 -16.15 0.80
CA ALA A 547 23.83 -17.33 0.93
C ALA A 547 22.61 -17.04 1.83
N LEU A 548 22.79 -16.21 2.86
CA LEU A 548 21.78 -15.99 3.88
C LEU A 548 20.89 -14.76 3.64
N ARG A 549 21.25 -13.82 2.75
CA ARG A 549 20.53 -12.52 2.62
C ARG A 549 19.08 -12.58 2.16
N ALA A 550 18.69 -13.61 1.39
CA ALA A 550 17.36 -13.67 0.76
C ALA A 550 16.22 -14.03 1.74
N ASP A 551 16.52 -14.76 2.82
CA ASP A 551 15.54 -15.12 3.85
C ASP A 551 15.72 -14.22 5.07
N ALA A 552 14.66 -13.50 5.43
CA ALA A 552 14.72 -12.51 6.50
C ALA A 552 15.06 -13.12 7.87
N ARG A 553 14.56 -14.32 8.18
CA ARG A 553 14.72 -14.94 9.50
C ARG A 553 16.14 -15.44 9.71
N ALA A 554 16.69 -16.14 8.72
CA ALA A 554 18.04 -16.65 8.82
C ALA A 554 19.08 -15.53 8.56
N ARG A 555 18.73 -14.45 7.85
CA ARG A 555 19.51 -13.19 7.85
C ARG A 555 19.59 -12.58 9.25
N VAL A 556 18.48 -12.47 9.98
CA VAL A 556 18.46 -11.97 11.38
C VAL A 556 19.35 -12.82 12.29
N ARG A 557 19.24 -14.15 12.20
CA ARG A 557 20.04 -15.06 13.04
C ARG A 557 21.54 -14.96 12.74
N TYR A 558 21.91 -14.89 11.46
CA TYR A 558 23.29 -14.70 11.05
C TYR A 558 23.86 -13.38 11.58
N LEU A 559 23.14 -12.28 11.41
CA LEU A 559 23.51 -10.97 11.94
C LEU A 559 23.62 -10.99 13.48
N LEU A 560 22.72 -11.69 14.19
CA LEU A 560 22.79 -11.87 15.64
C LEU A 560 24.07 -12.64 16.06
N SER A 561 24.45 -13.69 15.34
CA SER A 561 25.67 -14.46 15.60
C SER A 561 26.93 -13.60 15.42
N LEU A 562 26.98 -12.80 14.35
CA LEU A 562 28.05 -11.84 14.10
C LEU A 562 28.13 -10.80 15.22
N LEU A 563 27.02 -10.18 15.58
CA LEU A 563 26.99 -9.17 16.64
C LEU A 563 27.38 -9.77 18.00
N ALA A 564 26.96 -11.00 18.31
CA ALA A 564 27.34 -11.69 19.52
C ALA A 564 28.86 -11.93 19.60
N ARG A 565 29.49 -12.32 18.47
CA ARG A 565 30.96 -12.42 18.37
C ARG A 565 31.63 -11.08 18.71
N GLU A 566 31.17 -9.98 18.11
CA GLU A 566 31.77 -8.65 18.36
C GLU A 566 31.61 -8.19 19.82
N ILE A 567 30.44 -8.43 20.44
CA ILE A 567 30.18 -8.11 21.85
C ILE A 567 31.14 -8.88 22.77
N VAL A 568 31.36 -10.18 22.50
CA VAL A 568 32.28 -11.01 23.30
C VAL A 568 33.71 -10.52 23.16
N LEU A 569 34.17 -10.22 21.93
CA LEU A 569 35.52 -9.71 21.69
C LEU A 569 35.78 -8.38 22.37
N ARG A 570 34.82 -7.45 22.29
CA ARG A 570 34.89 -6.15 22.97
C ARG A 570 34.99 -6.30 24.49
N SER A 571 34.25 -7.24 25.06
CA SER A 571 34.18 -7.43 26.52
C SER A 571 35.39 -8.15 27.13
N ARG A 572 36.17 -8.88 26.33
CA ARG A 572 37.24 -9.78 26.84
C ARG A 572 38.66 -9.39 26.45
N SER A 573 38.85 -8.47 25.49
CA SER A 573 40.17 -7.93 25.08
C SER A 573 41.27 -8.98 24.86
N ARG A 574 40.94 -10.15 24.29
CA ARG A 574 41.88 -11.24 23.98
C ARG A 574 41.85 -11.56 22.48
N PRO A 575 42.86 -11.12 21.70
CA PRO A 575 42.88 -11.30 20.24
C PRO A 575 42.84 -12.77 19.80
N GLU A 576 43.41 -13.65 20.61
CA GLU A 576 43.49 -15.10 20.38
C GLU A 576 42.14 -15.85 20.48
N GLU A 577 41.08 -15.20 20.99
CA GLU A 577 39.72 -15.75 20.99
C GLU A 577 38.93 -15.45 19.68
N ALA A 578 39.46 -14.60 18.80
CA ALA A 578 38.76 -14.15 17.59
C ALA A 578 38.56 -15.25 16.55
N ASP A 579 39.58 -16.07 16.29
CA ASP A 579 39.52 -17.15 15.32
C ASP A 579 38.57 -18.27 15.78
N ALA A 580 38.56 -18.57 17.08
CA ALA A 580 37.67 -19.56 17.67
C ALA A 580 36.19 -19.14 17.58
N LEU A 581 35.89 -17.86 17.86
CA LEU A 581 34.53 -17.33 17.71
C LEU A 581 34.10 -17.26 16.25
N ASP A 582 35.02 -16.95 15.33
CA ASP A 582 34.72 -16.93 13.90
C ASP A 582 34.40 -18.33 13.37
N ALA A 583 35.13 -19.35 13.81
CA ALA A 583 34.81 -20.76 13.50
C ALA A 583 33.42 -21.17 14.02
N VAL A 584 32.98 -20.66 15.18
CA VAL A 584 31.61 -20.90 15.67
C VAL A 584 30.57 -20.26 14.76
N VAL A 585 30.80 -19.02 14.30
CA VAL A 585 29.90 -18.33 13.36
C VAL A 585 29.82 -19.10 12.04
N GLU A 586 30.93 -19.61 11.53
CA GLU A 586 30.98 -20.44 10.33
C GLU A 586 30.10 -21.69 10.43
N ILE A 587 30.21 -22.43 11.54
CA ILE A 587 29.38 -23.63 11.79
C ILE A 587 27.89 -23.25 11.85
N LEU A 588 27.54 -22.15 12.53
CA LEU A 588 26.15 -21.69 12.62
C LEU A 588 25.60 -21.24 11.26
N ALA A 589 26.40 -20.54 10.46
CA ALA A 589 26.02 -20.13 9.12
C ALA A 589 25.81 -21.35 8.20
N HIS A 590 26.71 -22.35 8.27
CA HIS A 590 26.56 -23.61 7.57
C HIS A 590 25.27 -24.35 7.98
N ALA A 591 24.98 -24.43 9.27
CA ALA A 591 23.75 -25.05 9.77
C ALA A 591 22.48 -24.33 9.26
N GLU A 592 22.46 -23.00 9.27
CA GLU A 592 21.34 -22.21 8.73
C GLU A 592 21.15 -22.40 7.22
N ARG A 593 22.22 -22.57 6.44
CA ARG A 593 22.12 -22.89 5.00
C ARG A 593 21.41 -24.23 4.78
N ASN A 594 21.77 -25.26 5.56
CA ASN A 594 21.18 -26.60 5.41
C ASN A 594 19.72 -26.66 5.87
N LEU A 595 19.37 -25.91 6.92
CA LEU A 595 17.99 -25.83 7.41
C LEU A 595 17.02 -25.14 6.44
N ARG A 596 17.52 -24.36 5.47
CA ARG A 596 16.71 -23.76 4.40
C ARG A 596 16.43 -24.71 3.24
N GLY A 597 17.25 -25.74 3.06
CA GLY A 597 17.15 -26.69 1.95
C GLY A 597 16.19 -27.86 2.19
N GLY A 598 15.45 -27.85 3.31
CA GLY A 598 14.54 -28.92 3.73
C GLY A 598 13.07 -28.52 3.75
#